data_AF-A0A3D0V6Y8-F1
#
_entry.id   AF-A0A3D0V6Y8-F1
#
_cell.length_a   1.000
_cell.length_b   1.000
_cell.length_c   1.000
_cell.angle_alpha   90.00
_cell.angle_beta   90.00
_cell.angle_gamma   90.00
#
_symmetry.space_group_name_H-M   'P 1'
#
loop_
_entity.id
_entity.type
_entity.pdbx_description
1 polymer ?
#
loop_
_entity_poly.entity_id
_entity_poly.type
_entity_poly.pdbx_seq_one_letter_code
_entity_poly.pdbx_strand_id
1 'polypeptide(L)'
;MFDALLLNLKEKQFKVLSEAGIEISPMELSDGKTAYLVGQEDFGKIAGLLNVAIRQTNNTVWQGIKGYGLEALLKQSGRVQAVGIWEKKQIRDGYTEIVDAILPSDLDKTIFLIAPRAEFVPPTTGGKTFCIYLHEPFPGMISKIMAPETLFGHKVCERENTFRPSGLGIPIFDENGSCVVAELFDDCLYVHLSISGGCDESKAIFSEILERAVVLLSDTDQALLIQCRRQELDSLVQSITADLRQSEKELTDKLGQKRKETDTARNTIEKIARELQELERLYQTRASEDEATFRGRVTREIQDLLRNDWLRHIGVGPGYIDVFTHKICCQDLRTGILHELGEYRITIPLRGDISAITMWNLTRMVEGHHGPHLNGEGKPCFGTAGPPFAKLLDQGEYIGAIYYAIAFLQSVNTDDKWGTLINRWPKARSSSTA
;
A
#
# COMPACT_ATOMS: atom_id res chain seq x y z
N MET A 1 -50.16 -15.49 -55.86
CA MET A 1 -48.82 -14.95 -56.18
C MET A 1 -47.88 -15.94 -55.52
N PHE A 2 -47.15 -16.77 -56.28
CA PHE A 2 -46.34 -17.84 -55.70
C PHE A 2 -45.08 -17.23 -55.10
N ASP A 3 -44.90 -17.34 -53.78
CA ASP A 3 -43.66 -16.98 -53.08
C ASP A 3 -42.64 -18.09 -53.30
N ALA A 4 -42.11 -18.15 -54.51
CA ALA A 4 -41.13 -19.15 -54.92
C ALA A 4 -39.88 -18.45 -55.43
N LEU A 5 -38.72 -19.02 -55.12
CA LEU A 5 -37.43 -18.42 -55.44
C LEU A 5 -36.72 -19.25 -56.49
N LEU A 6 -36.16 -18.56 -57.48
CA LEU A 6 -35.52 -19.18 -58.63
C LEU A 6 -34.08 -19.55 -58.28
N LEU A 7 -33.78 -20.84 -58.16
CA LEU A 7 -32.43 -21.34 -57.92
C LEU A 7 -31.79 -21.85 -59.22
N ASN A 8 -30.56 -21.42 -59.49
CA ASN A 8 -29.74 -21.99 -60.55
C ASN A 8 -28.86 -23.09 -59.95
N LEU A 9 -29.35 -24.33 -59.96
CA LEU A 9 -28.69 -25.48 -59.33
C LEU A 9 -27.93 -26.30 -60.37
N LYS A 10 -26.70 -26.71 -60.04
CA LYS A 10 -25.98 -27.77 -60.77
C LYS A 10 -26.62 -29.13 -60.47
N GLU A 11 -26.48 -30.08 -61.38
CA GLU A 11 -27.08 -31.43 -61.30
C GLU A 11 -26.83 -32.15 -59.97
N LYS A 12 -25.63 -32.01 -59.39
CA LYS A 12 -25.31 -32.57 -58.06
C LYS A 12 -26.11 -31.95 -56.92
N GLN A 13 -26.38 -30.64 -56.98
CA GLN A 13 -27.16 -29.93 -55.96
C GLN A 13 -28.64 -30.31 -56.05
N PHE A 14 -29.17 -30.41 -57.27
CA PHE A 14 -30.52 -30.92 -57.51
C PHE A 14 -30.72 -32.30 -56.89
N LYS A 15 -29.76 -33.21 -57.11
CA LYS A 15 -29.80 -34.57 -56.56
C LYS A 15 -29.85 -34.58 -55.03
N VAL A 16 -29.00 -33.79 -54.37
CA VAL A 16 -28.97 -33.69 -52.89
C VAL A 16 -30.30 -33.18 -52.33
N LEU A 17 -30.90 -32.16 -52.96
CA LEU A 17 -32.16 -31.59 -52.49
C LEU A 17 -33.34 -32.54 -52.76
N SER A 18 -33.35 -33.23 -53.89
CA SER A 18 -34.37 -34.23 -54.22
C SER A 18 -34.29 -35.45 -53.30
N GLU A 19 -33.09 -35.95 -52.99
CA GLU A 19 -32.88 -37.07 -52.04
C GLU A 19 -33.33 -36.72 -50.62
N ALA A 20 -33.32 -35.43 -50.27
CA ALA A 20 -33.81 -34.94 -48.99
C ALA A 20 -35.33 -34.68 -48.95
N GLY A 21 -36.05 -35.05 -50.02
CA GLY A 21 -37.51 -34.92 -50.11
C GLY A 21 -38.01 -33.49 -50.27
N ILE A 22 -37.17 -32.56 -50.76
CA ILE A 22 -37.57 -31.18 -51.03
C ILE A 22 -38.19 -31.12 -52.43
N GLU A 23 -39.41 -30.60 -52.50
CA GLU A 23 -40.14 -30.50 -53.75
C GLU A 23 -39.56 -29.35 -54.58
N ILE A 24 -38.87 -29.71 -55.67
CA ILE A 24 -38.20 -28.77 -56.56
C ILE A 24 -38.76 -28.93 -57.97
N SER A 25 -39.34 -27.85 -58.50
CA SER A 25 -39.96 -27.87 -59.84
C SER A 25 -39.04 -27.20 -60.85
N PRO A 26 -38.58 -27.90 -61.91
CA PRO A 26 -37.79 -27.28 -62.96
C PRO A 26 -38.65 -26.29 -63.76
N MET A 27 -38.08 -25.15 -64.09
CA MET A 27 -38.66 -24.09 -64.91
C MET A 27 -37.63 -23.70 -65.96
N GLU A 28 -37.96 -23.88 -67.24
CA GLU A 28 -37.11 -23.36 -68.32
C GLU A 28 -37.26 -21.84 -68.42
N LEU A 29 -36.12 -21.16 -68.42
CA LEU A 29 -36.00 -19.73 -68.65
C LEU A 29 -36.01 -19.43 -70.15
N SER A 30 -36.35 -18.19 -70.50
CA SER A 30 -36.39 -17.71 -71.89
C SER A 30 -35.04 -17.73 -72.61
N ASP A 31 -33.93 -17.91 -71.88
CA ASP A 31 -32.57 -18.08 -72.42
C ASP A 31 -32.16 -19.55 -72.60
N GLY A 32 -33.08 -20.50 -72.40
CA GLY A 32 -32.85 -21.94 -72.52
C GLY A 32 -32.15 -22.58 -71.32
N LYS A 33 -31.96 -21.84 -70.21
CA LYS A 33 -31.45 -22.41 -68.96
C LYS A 33 -32.57 -22.97 -68.10
N THR A 34 -32.29 -24.04 -67.35
CA THR A 34 -33.21 -24.56 -66.33
C THR A 34 -32.95 -23.87 -65.00
N ALA A 35 -33.99 -23.30 -64.42
CA ALA A 35 -34.02 -22.87 -63.03
C ALA A 35 -34.94 -23.80 -62.22
N TYR A 36 -34.83 -23.78 -60.91
CA TYR A 36 -35.67 -24.60 -60.03
C TYR A 36 -36.44 -23.70 -59.07
N LEU A 37 -37.76 -23.89 -59.03
CA LEU A 37 -38.66 -23.26 -58.08
C LEU A 37 -38.69 -24.10 -56.80
N VAL A 38 -38.51 -23.44 -55.66
CA VAL A 38 -38.66 -24.06 -54.35
C VAL A 38 -39.54 -23.20 -53.45
N GLY A 39 -40.37 -23.86 -52.63
CA GLY A 39 -41.22 -23.21 -51.64
C GLY A 39 -40.39 -22.53 -50.55
N GLN A 40 -40.85 -21.36 -50.10
CA GLN A 40 -40.17 -20.56 -49.08
C GLN A 40 -40.04 -21.30 -47.74
N GLU A 41 -41.01 -22.15 -47.41
CA GLU A 41 -41.06 -23.00 -46.22
C GLU A 41 -39.92 -24.02 -46.14
N ASP A 42 -39.33 -24.38 -47.28
CA ASP A 42 -38.23 -25.34 -47.33
C ASP A 42 -36.85 -24.68 -47.24
N PHE A 43 -36.75 -23.34 -47.18
CA PHE A 43 -35.46 -22.64 -47.19
C PHE A 43 -34.58 -23.01 -46.01
N GLY A 44 -35.16 -23.15 -44.81
CA GLY A 44 -34.41 -23.58 -43.63
C GLY A 44 -33.81 -24.99 -43.82
N LYS A 45 -34.55 -25.89 -44.48
CA LYS A 45 -34.09 -27.25 -44.79
C LYS A 45 -33.02 -27.25 -45.88
N ILE A 46 -33.21 -26.49 -46.95
CA ILE A 46 -32.24 -26.33 -48.05
C ILE A 46 -30.92 -25.78 -47.51
N ALA A 47 -30.98 -24.72 -46.70
CA ALA A 47 -29.82 -24.12 -46.06
C ALA A 47 -29.11 -25.14 -45.15
N GLY A 48 -29.87 -25.87 -44.32
CA GLY A 48 -29.32 -26.92 -43.45
C GLY A 48 -28.63 -28.05 -44.23
N LEU A 49 -29.25 -28.56 -45.29
CA LEU A 49 -28.71 -29.65 -46.11
C LEU A 49 -27.50 -29.23 -46.94
N LEU A 50 -27.52 -28.02 -47.49
CA LEU A 50 -26.37 -27.45 -48.18
C LEU A 50 -25.22 -27.23 -47.18
N ASN A 51 -25.49 -26.78 -45.95
CA ASN A 51 -24.48 -26.62 -44.92
C ASN A 51 -23.85 -27.96 -44.51
N VAL A 52 -24.64 -29.04 -44.40
CA VAL A 52 -24.13 -30.41 -44.18
C VAL A 52 -23.28 -30.90 -45.36
N ALA A 53 -23.75 -30.70 -46.60
CA ALA A 53 -23.02 -31.09 -47.81
C ALA A 53 -21.73 -30.28 -48.02
N ILE A 54 -21.71 -29.01 -47.62
CA ILE A 54 -20.55 -28.12 -47.61
C ILE A 54 -19.50 -28.62 -46.62
N ARG A 55 -19.92 -28.92 -45.38
CA ARG A 55 -19.03 -29.42 -44.31
C ARG A 55 -18.39 -30.77 -44.64
N GLN A 56 -19.07 -31.64 -45.39
CA GLN A 56 -18.53 -32.95 -45.82
C GLN A 56 -17.41 -32.85 -46.87
N THR A 57 -17.19 -31.67 -47.47
CA THR A 57 -16.18 -31.47 -48.53
C THR A 57 -14.86 -30.83 -48.06
N ASN A 58 -14.61 -30.77 -46.75
CA ASN A 58 -13.37 -30.25 -46.13
C ASN A 58 -12.98 -28.81 -46.53
N ASN A 59 -13.96 -27.95 -46.71
CA ASN A 59 -13.76 -26.52 -46.94
C ASN A 59 -14.62 -25.72 -45.95
N THR A 60 -14.18 -24.51 -45.59
CA THR A 60 -14.94 -23.59 -44.71
C THR A 60 -16.34 -23.34 -45.29
N VAL A 61 -17.34 -22.98 -44.45
CA VAL A 61 -18.72 -22.77 -44.92
C VAL A 61 -18.77 -21.78 -46.09
N TRP A 62 -17.93 -20.75 -46.04
CA TRP A 62 -17.77 -19.75 -47.09
C TRP A 62 -17.22 -20.30 -48.42
N GLN A 63 -16.19 -21.15 -48.38
CA GLN A 63 -15.65 -21.78 -49.58
C GLN A 63 -16.67 -22.73 -50.22
N GLY A 64 -17.48 -23.41 -49.41
CA GLY A 64 -18.62 -24.19 -49.88
C GLY A 64 -19.67 -23.32 -50.58
N ILE A 65 -20.07 -22.21 -49.95
CA ILE A 65 -21.03 -21.25 -50.52
C ILE A 65 -20.57 -20.77 -51.91
N LYS A 66 -19.29 -20.41 -52.06
CA LYS A 66 -18.68 -20.05 -53.35
C LYS A 66 -18.67 -21.22 -54.35
N GLY A 67 -18.27 -22.41 -53.91
CA GLY A 67 -18.23 -23.61 -54.78
C GLY A 67 -19.60 -23.98 -55.35
N TYR A 68 -20.65 -23.70 -54.58
CA TYR A 68 -22.05 -23.97 -54.92
C TYR A 68 -22.79 -22.78 -55.57
N GLY A 69 -22.15 -21.61 -55.74
CA GLY A 69 -22.73 -20.46 -56.44
C GLY A 69 -23.90 -19.80 -55.70
N LEU A 70 -23.91 -19.86 -54.37
CA LEU A 70 -25.03 -19.43 -53.53
C LEU A 70 -24.94 -17.94 -53.12
N GLU A 71 -23.98 -17.18 -53.65
CA GLU A 71 -23.72 -15.80 -53.22
C GLU A 71 -24.90 -14.86 -53.50
N ALA A 72 -25.73 -15.17 -54.51
CA ALA A 72 -26.90 -14.37 -54.87
C ALA A 72 -28.03 -14.44 -53.83
N LEU A 73 -28.11 -15.52 -53.04
CA LEU A 73 -29.12 -15.71 -52.00
C LEU A 73 -28.82 -14.88 -50.74
N LEU A 74 -27.53 -14.64 -50.48
CA LEU A 74 -27.07 -13.89 -49.31
C LEU A 74 -27.27 -12.37 -49.47
N LYS A 75 -27.47 -11.86 -50.70
CA LYS A 75 -27.58 -10.42 -50.99
C LYS A 75 -28.90 -9.77 -50.57
N GLN A 76 -29.82 -10.47 -49.89
CA GLN A 76 -31.12 -9.93 -49.49
C GLN A 76 -31.29 -9.59 -48.00
N SER A 77 -30.28 -9.76 -47.14
CA SER A 77 -30.37 -9.36 -45.72
C SER A 77 -29.69 -8.01 -45.44
N GLY A 78 -30.47 -6.94 -45.28
CA GLY A 78 -29.96 -5.61 -44.90
C GLY A 78 -29.52 -5.45 -43.43
N ARG A 79 -28.93 -6.48 -42.80
CA ARG A 79 -28.67 -6.53 -41.34
C ARG A 79 -27.25 -6.17 -40.91
N VAL A 80 -26.26 -6.33 -41.78
CA VAL A 80 -24.86 -5.98 -41.46
C VAL A 80 -24.55 -4.56 -41.93
N GLN A 81 -24.10 -3.73 -41.00
CA GLN A 81 -23.59 -2.39 -41.25
C GLN A 81 -22.09 -2.36 -41.03
N ALA A 82 -21.32 -2.36 -42.12
CA ALA A 82 -19.88 -2.15 -42.03
C ALA A 82 -19.55 -0.66 -41.83
N VAL A 83 -18.78 -0.33 -40.79
CA VAL A 83 -18.42 1.03 -40.35
C VAL A 83 -16.89 1.13 -40.21
N GLY A 84 -16.23 2.16 -40.77
CA GLY A 84 -14.75 2.33 -40.66
C GLY A 84 -14.06 2.96 -41.89
N ILE A 85 -12.71 3.12 -41.89
CA ILE A 85 -11.94 3.26 -43.17
C ILE A 85 -11.71 1.83 -43.61
N TRP A 86 -12.03 1.55 -44.86
CA TRP A 86 -11.58 0.32 -45.50
C TRP A 86 -10.65 0.75 -46.62
N GLU A 87 -9.44 0.18 -46.66
CA GLU A 87 -8.45 0.55 -47.68
C GLU A 87 -8.97 0.33 -49.11
N LYS A 88 -9.88 -0.63 -49.29
CA LYS A 88 -10.55 -0.92 -50.56
C LYS A 88 -12.00 -1.36 -50.33
N LYS A 89 -12.91 -0.92 -51.20
CA LYS A 89 -14.34 -1.31 -51.17
C LYS A 89 -14.55 -2.83 -51.27
N GLN A 90 -13.79 -3.50 -52.15
CA GLN A 90 -13.88 -4.96 -52.34
C GLN A 90 -13.50 -5.78 -51.09
N ILE A 91 -12.62 -5.23 -50.24
CA ILE A 91 -12.25 -5.87 -48.97
C ILE A 91 -13.44 -5.85 -48.02
N ARG A 92 -14.05 -4.67 -47.85
CA ARG A 92 -15.25 -4.46 -47.03
C ARG A 92 -16.40 -5.39 -47.45
N ASP A 93 -16.68 -5.42 -48.75
CA ASP A 93 -17.80 -6.20 -49.29
C ASP A 93 -17.60 -7.70 -48.99
N GLY A 94 -16.37 -8.22 -49.14
CA GLY A 94 -16.06 -9.62 -48.86
C GLY A 94 -16.23 -10.04 -47.39
N TYR A 95 -15.85 -9.18 -46.42
CA TYR A 95 -16.06 -9.51 -45.00
C TYR A 95 -17.53 -9.40 -44.58
N THR A 96 -18.25 -8.42 -45.14
CA THR A 96 -19.69 -8.25 -44.90
C THR A 96 -20.46 -9.49 -45.36
N GLU A 97 -20.16 -9.99 -46.56
CA GLU A 97 -20.77 -11.22 -47.09
C GLU A 97 -20.49 -12.44 -46.20
N ILE A 98 -19.30 -12.56 -45.61
CA ILE A 98 -18.96 -13.64 -44.69
C ILE A 98 -19.77 -13.53 -43.39
N VAL A 99 -19.90 -12.32 -42.83
CA VAL A 99 -20.71 -12.07 -41.63
C VAL A 99 -22.16 -12.44 -41.88
N ASP A 100 -22.75 -11.96 -42.97
CA ASP A 100 -24.14 -12.26 -43.36
C ASP A 100 -24.35 -13.77 -43.60
N ALA A 101 -23.35 -14.47 -44.11
CA ALA A 101 -23.42 -15.91 -44.38
C ALA A 101 -23.35 -16.78 -43.11
N ILE A 102 -22.53 -16.39 -42.13
CA ILE A 102 -22.18 -17.24 -40.99
C ILE A 102 -22.99 -16.89 -39.75
N LEU A 103 -23.18 -15.59 -39.46
CA LEU A 103 -23.95 -15.21 -38.28
C LEU A 103 -25.43 -15.56 -38.49
N PRO A 104 -26.07 -16.24 -37.53
CA PRO A 104 -27.45 -16.68 -37.68
C PRO A 104 -28.36 -15.48 -37.88
N SER A 105 -29.32 -15.63 -38.78
CA SER A 105 -30.42 -14.67 -38.96
C SER A 105 -31.18 -14.40 -37.66
N ASP A 106 -31.11 -15.32 -36.70
CA ASP A 106 -31.95 -15.28 -35.51
C ASP A 106 -31.29 -14.52 -34.34
N LEU A 107 -30.12 -13.89 -34.56
CA LEU A 107 -29.41 -13.12 -33.54
C LEU A 107 -30.18 -11.87 -33.06
N ASP A 108 -31.29 -11.49 -33.71
CA ASP A 108 -32.13 -10.29 -33.48
C ASP A 108 -31.33 -9.00 -33.16
N LYS A 109 -30.14 -8.90 -33.75
CA LYS A 109 -29.19 -7.80 -33.55
C LYS A 109 -28.75 -7.24 -34.89
N THR A 110 -28.61 -5.93 -34.95
CA THR A 110 -27.90 -5.21 -36.00
C THR A 110 -26.41 -5.46 -35.83
N ILE A 111 -25.77 -6.02 -36.85
CA ILE A 111 -24.36 -6.36 -36.76
C ILE A 111 -23.51 -5.20 -37.29
N PHE A 112 -22.60 -4.69 -36.47
CA PHE A 112 -21.62 -3.69 -36.85
C PHE A 112 -20.28 -4.34 -37.08
N LEU A 113 -19.79 -4.31 -38.32
CA LEU A 113 -18.43 -4.73 -38.62
C LEU A 113 -17.52 -3.50 -38.63
N ILE A 114 -16.67 -3.40 -37.61
CA ILE A 114 -15.82 -2.26 -37.33
C ILE A 114 -14.38 -2.63 -37.68
N ALA A 115 -13.82 -1.93 -38.66
CA ALA A 115 -12.44 -2.06 -39.11
C ALA A 115 -11.60 -0.85 -38.67
N PRO A 116 -10.27 -0.99 -38.56
CA PRO A 116 -9.49 -0.12 -37.70
C PRO A 116 -9.41 1.34 -38.17
N ARG A 117 -9.35 2.27 -37.20
CA ARG A 117 -8.95 3.69 -37.37
C ARG A 117 -8.24 4.19 -36.10
N ALA A 118 -7.41 5.23 -36.27
CA ALA A 118 -6.55 5.87 -35.25
C ALA A 118 -7.23 6.34 -33.94
N GLU A 119 -8.55 6.22 -33.81
CA GLU A 119 -9.30 6.62 -32.64
C GLU A 119 -10.13 5.43 -32.14
N PHE A 120 -9.82 5.01 -30.92
CA PHE A 120 -10.50 3.95 -30.20
C PHE A 120 -12.02 4.16 -30.21
N VAL A 121 -12.77 3.18 -30.71
CA VAL A 121 -14.23 3.18 -30.64
C VAL A 121 -14.63 2.40 -29.38
N PRO A 122 -15.26 3.03 -28.37
CA PRO A 122 -15.66 2.33 -27.16
C PRO A 122 -16.65 1.19 -27.49
N PRO A 123 -16.56 0.05 -26.78
CA PRO A 123 -17.53 -1.02 -26.89
C PRO A 123 -18.95 -0.47 -26.71
N THR A 124 -19.85 -0.82 -27.63
CA THR A 124 -21.27 -0.55 -27.46
C THR A 124 -21.89 -1.75 -26.74
N THR A 125 -21.90 -1.73 -25.41
CA THR A 125 -22.49 -2.81 -24.60
C THR A 125 -23.98 -2.56 -24.36
N GLY A 126 -24.80 -3.59 -24.59
CA GLY A 126 -26.24 -3.59 -24.28
C GLY A 126 -27.10 -3.00 -25.38
N GLY A 127 -27.89 -3.85 -26.06
CA GLY A 127 -28.88 -3.41 -27.03
C GLY A 127 -29.19 -4.41 -28.13
N LYS A 128 -29.86 -3.95 -29.19
CA LYS A 128 -30.14 -4.71 -30.42
C LYS A 128 -28.94 -4.71 -31.37
N THR A 129 -27.70 -4.73 -30.86
CA THR A 129 -26.50 -4.55 -31.67
C THR A 129 -25.45 -5.58 -31.32
N PHE A 130 -24.74 -6.10 -32.31
CA PHE A 130 -23.58 -6.98 -32.15
C PHE A 130 -22.39 -6.38 -32.89
N CYS A 131 -21.28 -6.11 -32.22
CA CYS A 131 -20.13 -5.42 -32.82
C CYS A 131 -18.99 -6.41 -33.06
N ILE A 132 -18.40 -6.40 -34.25
CA ILE A 132 -17.20 -7.17 -34.58
C ILE A 132 -16.08 -6.17 -34.82
N TYR A 133 -15.09 -6.14 -33.93
CA TYR A 133 -13.93 -5.27 -34.04
C TYR A 133 -12.77 -6.05 -34.67
N LEU A 134 -12.35 -5.64 -35.87
CA LEU A 134 -11.21 -6.23 -36.56
C LEU A 134 -9.93 -5.49 -36.20
N HIS A 135 -8.94 -6.22 -35.70
CA HIS A 135 -7.62 -5.71 -35.34
C HIS A 135 -7.65 -4.48 -34.43
N GLU A 136 -8.48 -4.53 -33.38
CA GLU A 136 -8.57 -3.48 -32.37
C GLU A 136 -8.22 -4.04 -30.99
N PRO A 137 -7.54 -3.27 -30.13
CA PRO A 137 -7.34 -3.67 -28.76
C PRO A 137 -8.63 -3.55 -27.95
N PHE A 138 -8.72 -4.36 -26.91
CA PHE A 138 -9.65 -4.08 -25.81
C PHE A 138 -9.26 -2.74 -25.14
N PRO A 139 -10.23 -1.91 -24.68
CA PRO A 139 -9.93 -0.65 -23.99
C PRO A 139 -8.83 -0.79 -22.91
N GLY A 140 -7.78 0.02 -23.01
CA GLY A 140 -6.66 0.03 -22.05
C GLY A 140 -5.53 -0.96 -22.35
N MET A 141 -5.67 -1.83 -23.36
CA MET A 141 -4.62 -2.76 -23.79
C MET A 141 -3.85 -2.18 -24.98
N ILE A 142 -2.53 -1.98 -24.82
CA ILE A 142 -1.66 -1.49 -25.92
C ILE A 142 -0.57 -2.49 -26.29
N SER A 143 -0.41 -3.57 -25.52
CA SER A 143 0.63 -4.57 -25.79
C SER A 143 0.28 -5.40 -27.02
N LYS A 144 1.22 -5.50 -27.95
CA LYS A 144 1.11 -6.39 -29.12
C LYS A 144 2.08 -7.58 -29.02
N ILE A 145 1.72 -8.70 -29.64
CA ILE A 145 2.55 -9.90 -29.79
C ILE A 145 2.69 -10.26 -31.27
N MET A 146 3.69 -11.07 -31.61
CA MET A 146 3.90 -11.50 -32.99
C MET A 146 2.76 -12.45 -33.41
N ALA A 147 2.14 -12.20 -34.56
CA ALA A 147 1.14 -13.11 -35.13
C ALA A 147 1.77 -14.47 -35.46
N PRO A 148 1.07 -15.60 -35.22
CA PRO A 148 1.48 -16.90 -35.72
C PRO A 148 1.62 -16.90 -37.25
N GLU A 149 2.50 -17.75 -37.80
CA GLU A 149 2.64 -17.85 -39.26
C GLU A 149 1.41 -18.47 -39.94
N THR A 150 0.70 -19.33 -39.20
CA THR A 150 -0.50 -20.04 -39.65
C THR A 150 -1.55 -20.06 -38.56
N LEU A 151 -2.82 -19.96 -38.95
CA LEU A 151 -3.99 -20.08 -38.08
C LEU A 151 -5.07 -20.88 -38.80
N PHE A 152 -5.65 -21.87 -38.12
CA PHE A 152 -6.66 -22.77 -38.70
C PHE A 152 -6.19 -23.41 -40.02
N GLY A 153 -4.92 -23.84 -40.08
CA GLY A 153 -4.30 -24.34 -41.32
C GLY A 153 -4.07 -23.30 -42.43
N HIS A 154 -4.47 -22.03 -42.26
CA HIS A 154 -4.29 -20.96 -43.25
C HIS A 154 -3.07 -20.08 -42.92
N LYS A 155 -2.35 -19.64 -43.94
CA LYS A 155 -1.22 -18.72 -43.79
C LYS A 155 -1.72 -17.32 -43.42
N VAL A 156 -1.14 -16.71 -42.38
CA VAL A 156 -1.45 -15.32 -42.01
C VAL A 156 -0.77 -14.38 -43.03
N CYS A 157 -1.58 -13.68 -43.83
CA CYS A 157 -1.09 -12.79 -44.90
C CYS A 157 -0.36 -11.55 -44.32
N GLU A 158 -0.87 -11.01 -43.22
CA GLU A 158 -0.37 -9.77 -42.60
C GLU A 158 0.45 -10.11 -41.36
N ARG A 159 1.76 -9.82 -41.40
CA ARG A 159 2.68 -10.08 -40.27
C ARG A 159 2.68 -8.96 -39.24
N GLU A 160 1.62 -8.18 -39.16
CA GLU A 160 1.51 -7.15 -38.14
C GLU A 160 1.35 -7.78 -36.75
N ASN A 161 1.85 -7.08 -35.72
CA ASN A 161 1.67 -7.56 -34.36
C ASN A 161 0.17 -7.56 -33.99
N THR A 162 -0.26 -8.64 -33.35
CA THR A 162 -1.64 -8.83 -32.87
C THR A 162 -1.78 -8.22 -31.49
N PHE A 163 -2.97 -7.76 -31.13
CA PHE A 163 -3.21 -7.33 -29.76
C PHE A 163 -3.23 -8.54 -28.81
N ARG A 164 -2.77 -8.36 -27.56
CA ARG A 164 -2.98 -9.38 -26.54
C ARG A 164 -4.47 -9.46 -26.19
N PRO A 165 -5.01 -10.67 -25.92
CA PRO A 165 -6.36 -10.80 -25.38
C PRO A 165 -6.44 -10.09 -24.03
N SER A 166 -7.62 -9.56 -23.70
CA SER A 166 -7.85 -8.87 -22.44
C SER A 166 -7.96 -9.82 -21.26
N GLY A 167 -8.43 -11.06 -21.51
CA GLY A 167 -8.74 -12.05 -20.48
C GLY A 167 -10.08 -11.81 -19.79
N LEU A 168 -10.86 -10.83 -20.26
CA LEU A 168 -12.15 -10.44 -19.67
C LEU A 168 -13.34 -11.09 -20.37
N GLY A 169 -13.17 -11.57 -21.59
CA GLY A 169 -14.17 -12.26 -22.39
C GLY A 169 -13.89 -13.76 -22.55
N ILE A 170 -14.64 -14.39 -23.45
CA ILE A 170 -14.44 -15.79 -23.82
C ILE A 170 -13.39 -15.86 -24.92
N PRO A 171 -12.23 -16.47 -24.66
CA PRO A 171 -11.19 -16.62 -25.68
C PRO A 171 -11.64 -17.60 -26.76
N ILE A 172 -11.47 -17.19 -28.02
CA ILE A 172 -11.52 -18.07 -29.18
C ILE A 172 -10.09 -18.45 -29.51
N PHE A 173 -9.80 -19.74 -29.40
CA PHE A 173 -8.48 -20.26 -29.70
C PHE A 173 -8.35 -20.66 -31.18
N ASP A 174 -7.11 -20.77 -31.64
CA ASP A 174 -6.76 -21.47 -32.87
C ASP A 174 -7.11 -22.98 -32.82
N GLU A 175 -6.76 -23.72 -33.86
CA GLU A 175 -7.01 -25.17 -33.91
C GLU A 175 -6.26 -25.96 -32.84
N ASN A 176 -5.08 -25.50 -32.43
CA ASN A 176 -4.20 -26.18 -31.49
C ASN A 176 -4.41 -25.75 -30.03
N GLY A 177 -5.28 -24.77 -29.76
CA GLY A 177 -5.43 -24.18 -28.43
C GLY A 177 -4.24 -23.32 -28.00
N SER A 178 -3.32 -23.01 -28.92
CA SER A 178 -2.02 -22.39 -28.64
C SER A 178 -2.08 -20.87 -28.61
N CYS A 179 -3.03 -20.26 -29.32
CA CYS A 179 -3.15 -18.83 -29.47
C CYS A 179 -4.61 -18.38 -29.35
N VAL A 180 -4.87 -17.32 -28.59
CA VAL A 180 -6.18 -16.65 -28.56
C VAL A 180 -6.22 -15.68 -29.74
N VAL A 181 -7.08 -15.98 -30.71
CA VAL A 181 -7.19 -15.23 -31.97
C VAL A 181 -8.26 -14.14 -31.90
N ALA A 182 -9.27 -14.34 -31.05
CA ALA A 182 -10.33 -13.40 -30.81
C ALA A 182 -10.91 -13.60 -29.40
N GLU A 183 -11.67 -12.64 -28.91
CA GLU A 183 -12.31 -12.68 -27.61
C GLU A 183 -13.74 -12.17 -27.72
N LEU A 184 -14.70 -12.96 -27.25
CA LEU A 184 -16.10 -12.58 -27.19
C LEU A 184 -16.40 -11.95 -25.83
N PHE A 185 -16.80 -10.68 -25.82
CA PHE A 185 -17.08 -9.92 -24.61
C PHE A 185 -18.43 -9.22 -24.75
N ASP A 186 -19.42 -9.66 -23.95
CA ASP A 186 -20.83 -9.26 -24.10
C ASP A 186 -21.30 -9.43 -25.56
N ASP A 187 -21.76 -8.33 -26.20
CA ASP A 187 -22.24 -8.29 -27.58
C ASP A 187 -21.14 -7.87 -28.57
N CYS A 188 -19.87 -8.04 -28.20
CA CYS A 188 -18.73 -7.63 -28.99
C CYS A 188 -17.77 -8.79 -29.24
N LEU A 189 -17.41 -9.03 -30.50
CA LEU A 189 -16.32 -9.92 -30.90
C LEU A 189 -15.08 -9.10 -31.24
N TYR A 190 -14.02 -9.22 -30.44
CA TYR A 190 -12.73 -8.59 -30.68
C TYR A 190 -11.82 -9.57 -31.40
N VAL A 191 -11.53 -9.31 -32.67
CA VAL A 191 -10.54 -10.08 -33.43
C VAL A 191 -9.19 -9.40 -33.29
N HIS A 192 -8.26 -10.03 -32.57
CA HIS A 192 -6.99 -9.38 -32.21
C HIS A 192 -5.95 -9.36 -33.34
N LEU A 193 -6.19 -10.14 -34.40
CA LEU A 193 -5.31 -10.29 -35.55
C LEU A 193 -5.56 -9.21 -36.60
N SER A 194 -4.48 -8.78 -37.25
CA SER A 194 -4.56 -8.06 -38.52
C SER A 194 -4.97 -9.02 -39.61
N ILE A 195 -6.26 -9.00 -39.94
CA ILE A 195 -6.81 -9.77 -41.06
C ILE A 195 -7.51 -8.84 -42.05
N SER A 196 -7.23 -7.54 -42.02
CA SER A 196 -7.89 -6.54 -42.86
C SER A 196 -7.45 -6.56 -44.32
N GLY A 197 -6.35 -7.24 -44.67
CA GLY A 197 -5.76 -7.22 -46.02
C GLY A 197 -6.62 -7.83 -47.13
N GLY A 198 -7.69 -8.57 -46.77
CA GLY A 198 -8.69 -9.06 -47.70
C GLY A 198 -8.23 -10.14 -48.68
N CYS A 199 -7.06 -10.74 -48.46
CA CYS A 199 -6.65 -11.98 -49.14
C CYS A 199 -7.63 -13.13 -48.80
N ASP A 200 -7.67 -14.17 -49.62
CA ASP A 200 -8.60 -15.28 -49.41
C ASP A 200 -8.28 -16.07 -48.13
N GLU A 201 -7.00 -16.12 -47.72
CA GLU A 201 -6.57 -16.74 -46.46
C GLU A 201 -7.08 -15.96 -45.23
N SER A 202 -6.99 -14.63 -45.23
CA SER A 202 -7.53 -13.80 -44.13
C SER A 202 -9.04 -13.93 -44.01
N LYS A 203 -9.75 -14.05 -45.13
CA LYS A 203 -11.20 -14.32 -45.17
C LYS A 203 -11.54 -15.70 -44.62
N ALA A 204 -10.73 -16.71 -44.92
CA ALA A 204 -10.91 -18.05 -44.39
C ALA A 204 -10.69 -18.07 -42.87
N ILE A 205 -9.62 -17.44 -42.37
CA ILE A 205 -9.36 -17.27 -40.93
C ILE A 205 -10.52 -16.56 -40.24
N PHE A 206 -11.02 -15.47 -40.84
CA PHE A 206 -12.15 -14.73 -40.26
C PHE A 206 -13.42 -15.59 -40.20
N SER A 207 -13.68 -16.39 -41.23
CA SER A 207 -14.82 -17.30 -41.28
C SER A 207 -14.76 -18.30 -40.13
N GLU A 208 -13.61 -18.93 -39.90
CA GLU A 208 -13.37 -19.85 -38.79
C GLU A 208 -13.59 -19.20 -37.41
N ILE A 209 -13.13 -17.95 -37.23
CA ILE A 209 -13.37 -17.20 -36.00
C ILE A 209 -14.86 -16.96 -35.77
N LEU A 210 -15.60 -16.56 -36.80
CA LEU A 210 -17.04 -16.33 -36.70
C LEU A 210 -17.81 -17.61 -36.42
N GLU A 211 -17.47 -18.72 -37.08
CA GLU A 211 -18.12 -20.01 -36.82
C GLU A 211 -17.97 -20.43 -35.37
N ARG A 212 -16.77 -20.27 -34.79
CA ARG A 212 -16.53 -20.51 -33.36
C ARG A 212 -17.29 -19.53 -32.48
N ALA A 213 -17.35 -18.25 -32.85
CA ALA A 213 -18.12 -17.25 -32.11
C ALA A 213 -19.62 -17.58 -32.09
N VAL A 214 -20.20 -18.07 -33.18
CA VAL A 214 -21.61 -18.49 -33.26
C VAL A 214 -21.91 -19.63 -32.29
N VAL A 215 -21.01 -20.61 -32.19
CA VAL A 215 -21.15 -21.70 -31.22
C VAL A 215 -21.20 -21.14 -29.80
N LEU A 216 -20.31 -20.21 -29.47
CA LEU A 216 -20.26 -19.57 -28.14
C LEU A 216 -21.49 -18.69 -27.86
N LEU A 217 -22.00 -17.99 -28.87
CA LEU A 217 -23.19 -17.14 -28.75
C LEU A 217 -24.49 -17.95 -28.58
N SER A 218 -24.50 -19.19 -29.07
CA SER A 218 -25.66 -20.08 -28.99
C SER A 218 -25.72 -20.88 -27.69
N ASP A 219 -24.62 -20.93 -26.94
CA ASP A 219 -24.49 -21.72 -25.72
C ASP A 219 -24.84 -20.88 -24.48
N THR A 220 -25.96 -21.22 -23.83
CA THR A 220 -26.47 -20.49 -22.66
C THR A 220 -25.55 -20.65 -21.43
N ASP A 221 -24.76 -21.72 -21.37
CA ASP A 221 -23.83 -21.98 -20.26
C ASP A 221 -22.60 -21.07 -20.32
N GLN A 222 -22.24 -20.56 -21.50
CA GLN A 222 -21.11 -19.64 -21.69
C GLN A 222 -21.38 -18.25 -21.09
N ALA A 223 -22.62 -17.77 -21.15
CA ALA A 223 -23.01 -16.52 -20.51
C ALA A 223 -22.83 -16.60 -18.98
N LEU A 224 -23.17 -17.76 -18.39
CA LEU A 224 -22.96 -18.04 -16.97
C LEU A 224 -21.47 -18.07 -16.62
N LEU A 225 -20.64 -18.67 -17.49
CA LEU A 225 -19.18 -18.72 -17.33
C LEU A 225 -18.53 -17.33 -17.34
N ILE A 226 -18.95 -16.43 -18.25
CA ILE A 226 -18.49 -15.04 -18.26
C ILE A 226 -18.83 -14.36 -16.94
N GLN A 227 -20.07 -14.53 -16.47
CA GLN A 227 -20.53 -13.92 -15.22
C GLN A 227 -19.71 -14.42 -14.02
N CYS A 228 -19.45 -15.72 -13.93
CA CYS A 228 -18.61 -16.30 -12.88
C CYS A 228 -17.18 -15.73 -12.92
N ARG A 229 -16.55 -15.64 -14.10
CA ARG A 229 -15.21 -15.07 -14.24
C ARG A 229 -15.14 -13.60 -13.84
N ARG A 230 -16.17 -12.81 -14.17
CA ARG A 230 -16.27 -11.41 -13.73
C ARG A 230 -16.31 -11.32 -12.20
N GLN A 231 -17.11 -12.16 -11.55
CA GLN A 231 -17.19 -12.21 -10.09
C GLN A 231 -15.86 -12.61 -9.44
N GLU A 232 -15.15 -13.59 -10.02
CA GLU A 232 -13.82 -13.99 -9.56
C GLU A 232 -12.81 -12.85 -9.68
N LEU A 233 -12.81 -12.14 -10.82
CA LEU A 233 -11.94 -11.00 -11.05
C LEU A 233 -12.25 -9.84 -10.09
N ASP A 234 -13.53 -9.50 -9.92
CA ASP A 234 -13.94 -8.45 -8.98
C ASP A 234 -13.52 -8.80 -7.55
N SER A 235 -13.66 -10.06 -7.14
CA SER A 235 -13.19 -10.54 -5.84
C SER A 235 -11.67 -10.41 -5.71
N LEU A 236 -10.91 -10.73 -6.76
CA LEU A 236 -9.44 -10.60 -6.76
C LEU A 236 -9.02 -9.13 -6.67
N VAL A 237 -9.64 -8.25 -7.45
CA VAL A 237 -9.38 -6.80 -7.43
C VAL A 237 -9.68 -6.22 -6.04
N GLN A 238 -10.77 -6.64 -5.40
CA GLN A 238 -11.12 -6.23 -4.04
C GLN A 238 -10.07 -6.69 -3.02
N SER A 239 -9.60 -7.94 -3.12
CA SER A 239 -8.55 -8.48 -2.25
C SER A 239 -7.25 -7.70 -2.39
N ILE A 240 -6.76 -7.49 -3.62
CA ILE A 240 -5.54 -6.73 -3.89
C ILE A 240 -5.67 -5.29 -3.38
N THR A 241 -6.83 -4.66 -3.59
CA THR A 241 -7.09 -3.29 -3.10
C THR A 241 -7.07 -3.22 -1.57
N ALA A 242 -7.62 -4.23 -0.88
CA ALA A 242 -7.61 -4.30 0.57
C ALA A 242 -6.18 -4.46 1.11
N ASP A 243 -5.38 -5.34 0.51
CA ASP A 243 -3.98 -5.56 0.88
C ASP A 243 -3.12 -4.30 0.68
N LEU A 244 -3.31 -3.60 -0.44
CA LEU A 244 -2.62 -2.33 -0.71
C LEU A 244 -2.96 -1.26 0.34
N ARG A 245 -4.25 -1.11 0.69
CA ARG A 245 -4.68 -0.16 1.74
C ARG A 245 -4.11 -0.52 3.10
N GLN A 246 -4.04 -1.81 3.43
CA GLN A 246 -3.44 -2.27 4.68
C GLN A 246 -1.93 -1.97 4.71
N SER A 247 -1.22 -2.23 3.62
CA SER A 247 0.20 -1.88 3.49
C SER A 247 0.46 -0.37 3.60
N GLU A 248 -0.40 0.46 3.00
CA GLU A 248 -0.30 1.93 3.08
C GLU A 248 -0.47 2.42 4.53
N LYS A 249 -1.44 1.85 5.25
CA LYS A 249 -1.66 2.13 6.67
C LYS A 249 -0.45 1.76 7.51
N GLU A 250 0.11 0.56 7.32
CA GLU A 250 1.30 0.11 8.06
C GLU A 250 2.53 0.98 7.82
N LEU A 251 2.74 1.44 6.58
CA LEU A 251 3.83 2.36 6.24
C LEU A 251 3.61 3.73 6.89
N THR A 252 2.37 4.22 6.91
CA THR A 252 2.01 5.49 7.56
C THR A 252 2.25 5.43 9.07
N ASP A 253 1.85 4.34 9.71
CA ASP A 253 2.06 4.12 11.15
C ASP A 253 3.57 4.03 11.48
N LYS A 254 4.35 3.28 10.68
CA LYS A 254 5.82 3.20 10.82
C LYS A 254 6.48 4.57 10.65
N LEU A 255 6.03 5.38 9.69
CA LEU A 255 6.54 6.74 9.48
C LEU A 255 6.24 7.64 10.70
N GLY A 256 5.03 7.55 11.25
CA GLY A 256 4.63 8.26 12.47
C GLY A 256 5.50 7.89 13.68
N GLN A 257 5.81 6.61 13.86
CA GLN A 257 6.72 6.15 14.91
C GLN A 257 8.13 6.73 14.74
N LYS A 258 8.71 6.65 13.53
CA LYS A 258 10.06 7.16 13.25
C LYS A 258 10.18 8.67 13.45
N ARG A 259 9.13 9.44 13.18
CA ARG A 259 9.07 10.88 13.49
C ARG A 259 9.16 11.13 15.00
N LYS A 260 8.38 10.41 15.83
CA LYS A 260 8.44 10.54 17.30
C LYS A 260 9.82 10.20 17.87
N GLU A 261 10.47 9.16 17.35
CA GLU A 261 11.84 8.81 17.72
C GLU A 261 12.83 9.93 17.40
N THR A 262 12.67 10.57 16.23
CA THR A 262 13.51 11.71 15.79
C THR A 262 13.32 12.93 16.68
N ASP A 263 12.08 13.27 17.05
CA ASP A 263 11.79 14.40 17.94
C ASP A 263 12.39 14.17 19.35
N THR A 264 12.32 12.93 19.85
CA THR A 264 12.92 12.56 21.14
C THR A 264 14.45 12.71 21.13
N ALA A 265 15.09 12.26 20.05
CA ALA A 265 16.54 12.42 19.87
C ALA A 265 16.93 13.91 19.79
N ARG A 266 16.16 14.72 19.04
CA ARG A 266 16.39 16.17 18.95
C ARG A 266 16.31 16.87 20.31
N ASN A 267 15.27 16.58 21.09
CA ASN A 267 15.12 17.15 22.44
C ASN A 267 16.29 16.77 23.36
N THR A 268 16.82 15.55 23.21
CA THR A 268 18.00 15.09 23.97
C THR A 268 19.25 15.86 23.57
N ILE A 269 19.47 16.07 22.26
CA ILE A 269 20.59 16.86 21.74
C ILE A 269 20.50 18.31 22.23
N GLU A 270 19.32 18.93 22.19
CA GLU A 270 19.11 20.30 22.68
C GLU A 270 19.40 20.41 24.18
N LYS A 271 19.05 19.40 24.98
CA LYS A 271 19.38 19.35 26.41
C LYS A 271 20.89 19.29 26.63
N ILE A 272 21.58 18.37 25.95
CA ILE A 272 23.04 18.21 26.06
C ILE A 272 23.76 19.49 25.61
N ALA A 273 23.30 20.14 24.55
CA ALA A 273 23.88 21.39 24.06
C ALA A 273 23.79 22.52 25.11
N ARG A 274 22.66 22.63 25.83
CA ARG A 274 22.51 23.60 26.92
C ARG A 274 23.45 23.29 28.09
N GLU A 275 23.58 22.03 28.47
CA GLU A 275 24.50 21.60 29.54
C GLU A 275 25.95 21.91 29.18
N LEU A 276 26.37 21.64 27.94
CA LEU A 276 27.71 21.99 27.45
C LEU A 276 27.96 23.49 27.47
N GLN A 277 26.99 24.29 27.01
CA GLN A 277 27.11 25.76 27.03
C GLN A 277 27.23 26.31 28.46
N GLU A 278 26.49 25.73 29.41
CA GLU A 278 26.60 26.10 30.83
C GLU A 278 27.98 25.77 31.40
N LEU A 279 28.49 24.56 31.12
CA LEU A 279 29.83 24.13 31.53
C LEU A 279 30.92 25.01 30.92
N GLU A 280 30.81 25.36 29.64
CA GLU A 280 31.77 26.24 28.96
C GLU A 280 31.76 27.65 29.56
N ARG A 281 30.58 28.20 29.87
CA ARG A 281 30.46 29.50 30.56
C ARG A 281 31.11 29.46 31.94
N LEU A 282 30.90 28.40 32.71
CA LEU A 282 31.53 28.20 34.02
C LEU A 282 33.05 28.10 33.90
N TYR A 283 33.54 27.36 32.90
CA TYR A 283 34.97 27.25 32.61
C TYR A 283 35.58 28.60 32.25
N GLN A 284 34.98 29.34 31.32
CA GLN A 284 35.47 30.66 30.89
C GLN A 284 35.50 31.65 32.05
N THR A 285 34.45 31.69 32.88
CA THR A 285 34.40 32.56 34.07
C THR A 285 35.56 32.26 35.01
N ARG A 286 35.84 30.97 35.28
CA ARG A 286 36.97 30.57 36.15
C ARG A 286 38.33 30.81 35.52
N ALA A 287 38.48 30.53 34.23
CA ALA A 287 39.74 30.71 33.53
C ALA A 287 40.12 32.19 33.39
N SER A 288 39.13 33.09 33.38
CA SER A 288 39.32 34.54 33.30
C SER A 288 39.60 35.20 34.66
N GLU A 289 39.31 34.52 35.76
CA GLU A 289 39.53 35.05 37.11
C GLU A 289 41.01 34.95 37.46
N ASP A 290 41.65 36.09 37.72
CA ASP A 290 43.05 36.08 38.16
C ASP A 290 43.16 35.47 39.57
N GLU A 291 44.33 34.89 39.88
CA GLU A 291 44.57 34.17 41.13
C GLU A 291 44.36 35.06 42.37
N ALA A 292 44.68 36.36 42.29
CA ALA A 292 44.52 37.28 43.41
C ALA A 292 43.03 37.57 43.69
N THR A 293 42.23 37.76 42.66
CA THR A 293 40.78 37.93 42.75
C THR A 293 40.11 36.66 43.30
N PHE A 294 40.47 35.49 42.76
CA PHE A 294 39.97 34.20 43.26
C PHE A 294 40.30 34.01 44.75
N ARG A 295 41.58 34.20 45.11
CA ARG A 295 42.05 34.09 46.49
C ARG A 295 41.34 35.09 47.41
N GLY A 296 41.13 36.31 46.94
CA GLY A 296 40.40 37.35 47.67
C GLY A 296 38.95 36.97 47.97
N ARG A 297 38.23 36.39 46.98
CA ARG A 297 36.87 35.87 47.16
C ARG A 297 36.84 34.75 48.19
N VAL A 298 37.65 33.70 48.00
CA VAL A 298 37.69 32.53 48.90
C VAL A 298 38.08 32.95 50.32
N THR A 299 39.02 33.88 50.48
CA THR A 299 39.41 34.40 51.79
C THR A 299 38.24 35.07 52.50
N ARG A 300 37.45 35.88 51.77
CA ARG A 300 36.26 36.54 52.32
C ARG A 300 35.20 35.53 52.76
N GLU A 301 34.93 34.54 51.93
CA GLU A 301 33.96 33.49 52.25
C GLU A 301 34.37 32.67 53.48
N ILE A 302 35.66 32.34 53.61
CA ILE A 302 36.19 31.67 54.81
C ILE A 302 36.06 32.60 56.03
N GLN A 303 36.38 33.89 55.90
CA GLN A 303 36.22 34.86 57.00
C GLN A 303 34.76 34.97 57.45
N ASP A 304 33.82 34.99 56.51
CA ASP A 304 32.39 35.00 56.83
C ASP A 304 31.94 33.70 57.48
N LEU A 305 32.45 32.56 57.01
CA LEU A 305 32.23 31.27 57.65
C LEU A 305 32.74 31.25 59.10
N LEU A 306 33.94 31.79 59.34
CA LEU A 306 34.57 31.88 60.67
C LEU A 306 33.82 32.78 61.66
N ARG A 307 32.89 33.63 61.20
CA ARG A 307 32.06 34.49 62.06
C ARG A 307 30.83 33.78 62.62
N ASN A 308 30.55 32.55 62.20
CA ASN A 308 29.37 31.83 62.66
C ASN A 308 29.58 31.21 64.04
N ASP A 309 28.65 31.48 64.98
CA ASP A 309 28.70 30.95 66.35
C ASP A 309 28.59 29.42 66.44
N TRP A 310 28.04 28.78 65.41
CA TRP A 310 27.95 27.31 65.36
C TRP A 310 29.27 26.67 64.95
N LEU A 311 30.25 27.42 64.45
CA LEU A 311 31.52 26.88 63.98
C LEU A 311 32.57 26.92 65.08
N ARG A 312 33.19 25.77 65.36
CA ARG A 312 34.30 25.66 66.32
C ARG A 312 35.66 25.67 65.62
N HIS A 313 35.82 24.88 64.55
CA HIS A 313 37.09 24.72 63.85
C HIS A 313 36.86 24.21 62.42
N ILE A 314 37.74 24.58 61.49
CA ILE A 314 37.81 24.01 60.14
C ILE A 314 39.22 23.49 59.90
N GLY A 315 39.31 22.22 59.51
CA GLY A 315 40.54 21.58 59.05
C GLY A 315 40.47 21.29 57.55
N VAL A 316 41.58 21.48 56.84
CA VAL A 316 41.69 21.09 55.43
C VAL A 316 42.73 19.99 55.33
N GLY A 317 42.29 18.81 54.89
CA GLY A 317 43.14 17.64 54.69
C GLY A 317 43.34 17.33 53.21
N PRO A 318 44.15 16.30 52.89
CA PRO A 318 44.32 15.83 51.52
C PRO A 318 42.99 15.32 50.93
N GLY A 319 42.34 16.15 50.12
CA GLY A 319 41.11 15.79 49.41
C GLY A 319 39.81 15.97 50.19
N TYR A 320 39.82 16.57 51.38
CA TYR A 320 38.60 16.84 52.16
C TYR A 320 38.71 18.08 53.06
N ILE A 321 37.57 18.61 53.47
CA ILE A 321 37.40 19.64 54.48
C ILE A 321 36.67 19.01 55.67
N ASP A 322 37.23 19.16 56.87
CA ASP A 322 36.57 18.82 58.12
C ASP A 322 36.04 20.07 58.79
N VAL A 323 34.75 20.08 59.12
CA VAL A 323 34.08 21.16 59.85
C VAL A 323 33.67 20.64 61.21
N PHE A 324 34.16 21.27 62.27
CA PHE A 324 33.80 20.97 63.64
C PHE A 324 32.86 22.05 64.16
N THR A 325 31.71 21.63 64.66
CA THR A 325 30.67 22.56 65.12
C THR A 325 30.63 22.64 66.65
N HIS A 326 30.13 23.76 67.15
CA HIS A 326 29.45 23.81 68.44
C HIS A 326 28.12 23.04 68.36
N LYS A 327 27.35 23.06 69.45
CA LYS A 327 26.07 22.33 69.52
C LYS A 327 25.10 22.84 68.45
N ILE A 328 24.66 21.93 67.59
CA ILE A 328 23.60 22.15 66.61
C ILE A 328 22.25 21.82 67.24
N CYS A 329 21.27 22.67 66.97
CA CYS A 329 19.88 22.48 67.36
C CYS A 329 19.00 22.31 66.13
N CYS A 330 17.95 21.51 66.25
CA CYS A 330 16.97 21.28 65.19
C CYS A 330 15.56 21.40 65.76
N GLN A 331 14.66 22.08 65.04
CA GLN A 331 13.28 22.28 65.47
C GLN A 331 12.39 21.15 64.95
N ASP A 332 11.64 20.49 65.84
CA ASP A 332 10.58 19.57 65.44
C ASP A 332 9.39 20.40 64.92
N LEU A 333 9.18 20.41 63.60
CA LEU A 333 8.16 21.22 62.93
C LEU A 333 6.73 20.90 63.39
N ARG A 334 6.47 19.70 63.94
CA ARG A 334 5.13 19.32 64.43
C ARG A 334 4.79 19.97 65.76
N THR A 335 5.80 20.12 66.61
CA THR A 335 5.63 20.56 68.01
C THR A 335 6.20 21.94 68.29
N GLY A 336 7.03 22.47 67.38
CA GLY A 336 7.79 23.70 67.56
C GLY A 336 8.95 23.59 68.56
N ILE A 337 9.15 22.42 69.18
CA ILE A 337 10.18 22.22 70.20
C ILE A 337 11.56 22.19 69.55
N LEU A 338 12.50 22.93 70.13
CA LEU A 338 13.90 22.91 69.73
C LEU A 338 14.64 21.78 70.45
N HIS A 339 15.28 20.90 69.70
CA HIS A 339 16.06 19.77 70.21
C HIS A 339 17.56 20.03 70.03
N GLU A 340 18.36 19.75 71.07
CA GLU A 340 19.82 19.82 71.01
C GLU A 340 20.35 18.51 70.41
N LEU A 341 20.87 18.57 69.18
CA LEU A 341 21.42 17.39 68.51
C LEU A 341 22.81 17.04 69.05
N GLY A 342 23.67 18.04 69.24
CA GLY A 342 25.05 17.90 69.70
C GLY A 342 26.07 18.59 68.80
N GLU A 343 27.34 18.41 69.09
CA GLU A 343 28.47 18.85 68.27
C GLU A 343 28.76 17.85 67.16
N TYR A 344 29.18 18.32 65.99
CA TYR A 344 29.45 17.47 64.83
C TYR A 344 30.85 17.67 64.26
N ARG A 345 31.41 16.60 63.68
CA ARG A 345 32.44 16.66 62.65
C ARG A 345 31.79 16.33 61.31
N ILE A 346 31.80 17.28 60.39
CA ILE A 346 31.29 17.12 59.03
C ILE A 346 32.49 17.05 58.09
N THR A 347 32.65 15.92 57.40
CA THR A 347 33.71 15.72 56.41
C THR A 347 33.13 15.89 55.02
N ILE A 348 33.65 16.82 54.24
CA ILE A 348 33.22 17.14 52.88
C ILE A 348 34.37 16.85 51.91
N PRO A 349 34.18 16.03 50.87
CA PRO A 349 35.23 15.75 49.89
C PRO A 349 35.50 16.98 49.00
N LEU A 350 36.76 17.25 48.70
CA LEU A 350 37.18 18.25 47.69
C LEU A 350 37.04 17.71 46.26
N ARG A 351 36.91 16.39 46.10
CA ARG A 351 36.69 15.71 44.82
C ARG A 351 35.84 14.47 45.06
N GLY A 352 34.92 14.20 44.15
CA GLY A 352 34.14 12.97 44.14
C GLY A 352 32.67 13.16 44.52
N ASP A 353 32.03 12.04 44.82
CA ASP A 353 30.59 11.92 45.01
C ASP A 353 30.14 12.37 46.42
N ILE A 354 28.92 12.89 46.52
CA ILE A 354 28.26 13.25 47.78
C ILE A 354 28.21 12.08 48.77
N SER A 355 28.28 10.83 48.28
CA SER A 355 28.31 9.62 49.12
C SER A 355 29.51 9.56 50.08
N ALA A 356 30.57 10.34 49.85
CA ALA A 356 31.71 10.45 50.74
C ALA A 356 31.52 11.48 51.87
N ILE A 357 30.43 12.26 51.86
CA ILE A 357 30.11 13.17 52.97
C ILE A 357 29.72 12.34 54.20
N THR A 358 30.34 12.65 55.34
CA THR A 358 29.99 12.05 56.63
C THR A 358 29.78 13.14 57.68
N MET A 359 28.86 12.90 58.60
CA MET A 359 28.47 13.79 59.68
C MET A 359 28.46 13.00 60.99
N TRP A 360 29.54 13.10 61.75
CA TRP A 360 29.73 12.37 62.99
C TRP A 360 29.33 13.24 64.18
N ASN A 361 28.30 12.83 64.91
CA ASN A 361 27.95 13.48 66.16
C ASN A 361 28.97 13.11 67.24
N LEU A 362 29.66 14.12 67.76
CA LEU A 362 30.74 14.01 68.75
C LEU A 362 30.21 14.05 70.19
N THR A 363 28.94 14.40 70.39
CA THR A 363 28.32 14.45 71.72
C THR A 363 27.64 13.14 72.08
N ARG A 364 26.82 12.59 71.18
CA ARG A 364 26.02 11.39 71.45
C ARG A 364 25.50 10.74 70.18
N MET A 365 25.08 9.48 70.29
CA MET A 365 24.17 8.84 69.35
C MET A 365 22.85 8.56 70.06
N VAL A 366 21.75 8.60 69.30
CA VAL A 366 20.41 8.27 69.80
C VAL A 366 19.89 7.10 68.98
N GLU A 367 19.59 5.98 69.63
CA GLU A 367 19.09 4.76 68.97
C GLU A 367 19.97 4.32 67.79
N GLY A 368 21.29 4.44 67.91
CA GLY A 368 22.24 4.07 66.86
C GLY A 368 22.37 5.08 65.70
N HIS A 369 21.82 6.29 65.84
CA HIS A 369 21.88 7.34 64.82
C HIS A 369 22.72 8.53 65.31
N HIS A 370 23.51 9.13 64.42
CA HIS A 370 24.24 10.37 64.73
C HIS A 370 23.35 11.62 64.69
N GLY A 371 22.19 11.54 64.04
CA GLY A 371 21.21 12.63 63.89
C GLY A 371 19.94 12.11 63.22
N PRO A 372 18.86 12.90 63.13
CA PRO A 372 17.57 12.45 62.60
C PRO A 372 17.65 11.83 61.20
N HIS A 373 18.55 12.33 60.34
CA HIS A 373 18.78 11.83 58.98
C HIS A 373 20.19 11.25 58.77
N LEU A 374 20.83 10.78 59.84
CA LEU A 374 22.20 10.22 59.79
C LEU A 374 22.22 8.81 60.35
N ASN A 375 22.72 7.86 59.56
CA ASN A 375 22.80 6.48 59.99
C ASN A 375 23.91 6.27 61.05
N GLY A 376 24.11 5.02 61.49
CA GLY A 376 25.16 4.68 62.47
C GLY A 376 26.61 4.84 61.97
N GLU A 377 26.81 5.09 60.68
CA GLU A 377 28.11 5.42 60.08
C GLU A 377 28.28 6.93 59.84
N GLY A 378 27.34 7.74 60.32
CA GLY A 378 27.32 9.18 60.09
C GLY A 378 26.99 9.57 58.65
N LYS A 379 26.52 8.64 57.81
CA LYS A 379 26.14 8.94 56.42
C LYS A 379 24.74 9.55 56.39
N PRO A 380 24.57 10.72 55.74
CA PRO A 380 23.27 11.35 55.58
C PRO A 380 22.40 10.64 54.55
N CYS A 381 21.11 10.49 54.85
CA CYS A 381 20.12 10.14 53.84
C CYS A 381 19.67 11.40 53.11
N PHE A 382 20.44 11.84 52.11
CA PHE A 382 20.25 13.15 51.49
C PHE A 382 18.86 13.39 50.89
N GLY A 383 18.17 12.36 50.37
CA GLY A 383 16.85 12.53 49.76
C GLY A 383 16.84 13.66 48.71
N THR A 384 15.94 14.63 48.89
CA THR A 384 15.83 15.82 48.02
C THR A 384 16.96 16.84 48.21
N ALA A 385 17.74 16.76 49.30
CA ALA A 385 18.91 17.60 49.54
C ALA A 385 20.16 17.11 48.76
N GLY A 386 20.12 15.90 48.18
CA GLY A 386 21.27 15.31 47.47
C GLY A 386 21.68 16.09 46.22
N PRO A 387 20.77 16.38 45.27
CA PRO A 387 21.12 17.11 44.05
C PRO A 387 21.69 18.52 44.31
N PRO A 388 21.15 19.33 45.24
CA PRO A 388 21.78 20.60 45.63
C PRO A 388 23.20 20.43 46.19
N PHE A 389 23.43 19.43 47.04
CA PHE A 389 24.77 19.11 47.55
C PHE A 389 25.75 18.77 46.43
N ALA A 390 25.35 17.87 45.53
CA ALA A 390 26.19 17.45 44.40
C ALA A 390 26.56 18.65 43.52
N LYS A 391 25.57 19.51 43.22
CA LYS A 391 25.78 20.73 42.44
C LYS A 391 26.81 21.66 43.10
N LEU A 392 26.74 21.88 44.41
CA LEU A 392 27.70 22.72 45.13
C LEU A 392 29.12 22.13 45.06
N LEU A 393 29.27 20.80 45.22
CA LEU A 393 30.56 20.13 45.12
C LEU A 393 31.14 20.16 43.70
N ASP A 394 30.33 19.89 42.67
CA ASP A 394 30.75 19.97 41.26
C ASP A 394 31.18 21.39 40.88
N GLN A 395 30.53 22.38 41.48
CA GLN A 395 30.89 23.79 41.36
C GLN A 395 32.04 24.19 42.30
N GLY A 396 32.60 23.30 43.12
CA GLY A 396 33.67 23.67 44.05
C GLY A 396 33.26 24.77 45.05
N GLU A 397 31.96 24.96 45.27
CA GLU A 397 31.36 25.93 46.19
C GLU A 397 31.34 25.34 47.61
N TYR A 398 32.53 25.01 48.13
CA TYR A 398 32.66 24.24 49.37
C TYR A 398 32.08 24.96 50.59
N ILE A 399 32.21 26.29 50.64
CA ILE A 399 31.63 27.09 51.72
C ILE A 399 30.10 27.01 51.69
N GLY A 400 29.51 27.08 50.50
CA GLY A 400 28.08 26.83 50.31
C GLY A 400 27.66 25.43 50.75
N ALA A 401 28.45 24.40 50.41
CA ALA A 401 28.21 23.03 50.85
C ALA A 401 28.26 22.88 52.38
N ILE A 402 29.16 23.61 53.06
CA ILE A 402 29.24 23.63 54.53
C ILE A 402 27.96 24.25 55.12
N TYR A 403 27.54 25.43 54.66
CA TYR A 403 26.30 26.05 55.13
C TYR A 403 25.10 25.14 54.89
N TYR A 404 25.05 24.49 53.73
CA TYR A 404 23.98 23.57 53.40
C TYR A 404 23.98 22.31 54.28
N ALA A 405 25.15 21.82 54.70
CA ALA A 405 25.27 20.75 55.69
C ALA A 405 24.76 21.15 57.07
N ILE A 406 25.05 22.37 57.51
CA ILE A 406 24.52 22.90 58.76
C ILE A 406 22.99 23.03 58.67
N ALA A 407 22.48 23.59 57.57
CA ALA A 407 21.03 23.69 57.36
C ALA A 407 20.35 22.31 57.31
N PHE A 408 20.99 21.31 56.69
CA PHE A 408 20.53 19.93 56.69
C PHE A 408 20.45 19.35 58.11
N LEU A 409 21.46 19.59 58.95
CA LEU A 409 21.43 19.16 60.36
C LEU A 409 20.40 19.92 61.20
N GLN A 410 20.10 21.18 60.85
CA GLN A 410 19.14 22.03 61.56
C GLN A 410 17.69 21.81 61.12
N SER A 411 17.47 21.09 60.02
CA SER A 411 16.15 20.77 59.48
C SER A 411 15.84 19.29 59.57
N VAL A 412 14.56 18.96 59.69
CA VAL A 412 14.10 17.58 59.75
C VAL A 412 12.74 17.47 59.09
N ASN A 413 12.56 16.49 58.21
CA ASN A 413 11.26 16.19 57.65
C ASN A 413 10.54 15.19 58.56
N THR A 414 9.66 15.70 59.42
CA THR A 414 8.97 14.87 60.42
C THR A 414 7.93 13.91 59.84
N ASP A 415 7.64 14.01 58.54
CA ASP A 415 6.68 13.13 57.85
C ASP A 415 7.31 11.80 57.41
N ASP A 416 8.64 11.68 57.45
CA ASP A 416 9.33 10.44 57.10
C ASP A 416 9.84 9.65 58.32
N LYS A 417 10.16 8.38 58.06
CA LYS A 417 10.57 7.43 59.12
C LYS A 417 11.79 7.91 59.92
N TRP A 418 12.71 8.62 59.28
CA TRP A 418 13.95 9.09 59.90
C TRP A 418 13.70 10.34 60.73
N GLY A 419 13.00 11.32 60.15
CA GLY A 419 12.73 12.59 60.80
C GLY A 419 11.75 12.51 61.97
N THR A 420 10.85 11.52 62.01
CA THR A 420 9.98 11.29 63.18
C THR A 420 10.76 11.09 64.48
N LEU A 421 12.00 10.60 64.41
CA LEU A 421 12.86 10.31 65.55
C LEU A 421 13.37 11.57 66.25
N ILE A 422 13.23 12.78 65.69
CA ILE A 422 13.71 14.03 66.30
C ILE A 422 13.27 14.18 67.77
N ASN A 423 12.08 13.68 68.11
CA ASN A 423 11.51 13.70 69.46
C ASN A 423 12.30 12.86 70.49
N ARG A 424 13.25 12.03 70.04
CA ARG A 424 14.16 11.25 70.89
C ARG A 424 15.38 12.05 71.34
N TRP A 425 15.71 13.15 70.65
CA TRP A 425 16.79 14.03 71.08
C TRP A 425 16.37 14.90 72.27
N PRO A 426 17.31 15.26 73.17
CA PRO A 426 16.98 16.08 74.31
C PRO A 426 16.50 17.47 73.87
N LYS A 427 15.53 18.03 74.60
CA LYS A 427 15.12 19.41 74.39
C LYS A 427 16.32 20.34 74.64
N ALA A 428 16.52 21.32 73.77
CA ALA A 428 17.49 22.37 73.99
C ALA A 428 17.13 23.09 75.30
N ARG A 429 18.11 23.38 76.14
CA ARG A 429 17.88 24.21 77.32
C ARG A 429 17.44 25.57 76.81
N SER A 430 16.26 26.03 77.22
CA SER A 430 15.87 27.43 77.04
C SER A 430 17.01 28.26 77.61
N SER A 431 17.66 29.06 76.77
CA SER A 431 18.65 30.03 77.23
C SER A 431 17.93 30.95 78.20
N SER A 432 17.99 30.61 79.50
CA SER A 432 17.60 31.51 80.57
C SER A 432 18.52 32.70 80.42
N THR A 433 17.99 33.76 79.83
CA THR A 433 18.62 35.08 79.67
C THR A 433 19.39 35.40 80.95
N ALA A 434 20.71 35.40 80.83
CA ALA A 434 21.63 36.03 81.77
C ALA A 434 21.89 37.45 81.29
#